data_AF-A0A6S7L459-F1
#
_entry.id   AF-A0A6S7L459-F1
#
_cell.length_a   1.000
_cell.length_b   1.000
_cell.length_c   1.000
_cell.angle_alpha   90.00
_cell.angle_beta   90.00
_cell.angle_gamma   90.00
#
_symmetry.space_group_name_H-M   'P 1'
#
loop_
_entity.id
_entity.type
_entity.pdbx_description
1 polymer ?
#
loop_
_entity_poly.entity_id
_entity_poly.type
_entity_poly.pdbx_seq_one_letter_code
_entity_poly.pdbx_strand_id
1 'polypeptide(L)'
;MAVFYKYAIVKWFNSLDNVLYRFILAILTPTLALVPTTICRHMALWRTSEIIEPERSFALVYFIRASFITLYRIMQANFKNIWLFVGLSLLSGVSSLLKTATVGIREKVWARVIRFLNRTCCTRLHHLPGYTAHHRRLKADTEIQNIRFENYSLILSQSYIILYTITNFHLSDWSVVKSSLTRIAIGLVIEFVFNFLSTFIRIHWYNIPITRVWSKYWKRHVLANGIVVAVLICYFTKPLLAVFQDRFHHSGAENYTIRNCTLPYENWR
;
A
#
# COMPACT_ATOMS: atom_id res chain seq x y z
N MET A 1 -6.01 -11.07 7.44
CA MET A 1 -5.91 -9.77 6.74
C MET A 1 -6.58 -9.76 5.37
N ALA A 2 -6.28 -10.69 4.46
CA ALA A 2 -6.97 -10.80 3.17
C ALA A 2 -8.50 -10.99 3.25
N VAL A 3 -8.99 -11.72 4.27
CA VAL A 3 -10.43 -11.86 4.55
C VAL A 3 -11.03 -10.52 5.03
N PHE A 4 -10.34 -9.79 5.90
CA PHE A 4 -10.74 -8.45 6.35
C PHE A 4 -10.78 -7.45 5.18
N TYR A 5 -9.81 -7.54 4.27
CA TYR A 5 -9.79 -6.81 2.99
C TYR A 5 -11.03 -7.10 2.14
N LYS A 6 -11.32 -8.39 1.88
CA LYS A 6 -12.39 -8.81 0.95
C LYS A 6 -13.79 -8.58 1.51
N TYR A 7 -14.01 -8.91 2.78
CA TYR A 7 -15.36 -8.98 3.35
C TYR A 7 -15.76 -7.75 4.16
N ALA A 8 -14.81 -7.02 4.76
CA ALA A 8 -15.13 -5.84 5.58
C ALA A 8 -14.90 -4.55 4.79
N ILE A 9 -13.66 -4.25 4.37
CA ILE A 9 -13.34 -2.93 3.83
C ILE A 9 -13.95 -2.71 2.45
N VAL A 10 -13.81 -3.66 1.51
CA VAL A 10 -14.38 -3.52 0.15
C VAL A 10 -15.90 -3.49 0.18
N LYS A 11 -16.53 -4.37 0.97
CA LYS A 11 -17.99 -4.39 1.12
C LYS A 11 -18.51 -3.08 1.72
N TRP A 12 -17.83 -2.55 2.74
CA TRP A 12 -18.20 -1.28 3.36
C TRP A 12 -17.98 -0.10 2.39
N PHE A 13 -16.89 -0.09 1.63
CA PHE A 13 -16.64 0.94 0.63
C PHE A 13 -17.73 0.98 -0.46
N ASN A 14 -18.17 -0.18 -0.94
CA ASN A 14 -19.22 -0.28 -1.95
C ASN A 14 -20.61 0.07 -1.39
N SER A 15 -20.87 -0.22 -0.10
CA SER A 15 -22.14 0.12 0.57
C SER A 15 -22.35 1.62 0.84
N LEU A 16 -21.33 2.46 0.63
CA LEU A 16 -21.42 3.89 0.87
C LEU A 16 -21.81 4.63 -0.41
N ASP A 17 -22.95 5.31 -0.45
CA ASP A 17 -23.37 6.07 -1.64
C ASP A 17 -22.71 7.46 -1.72
N ASN A 18 -22.37 8.05 -0.58
CA ASN A 18 -21.80 9.40 -0.52
C ASN A 18 -20.30 9.41 -0.85
N VAL A 19 -19.92 10.26 -1.81
CA VAL A 19 -18.53 10.46 -2.26
C VAL A 19 -17.59 10.88 -1.11
N LEU A 20 -18.07 11.70 -0.17
CA LEU A 20 -17.29 12.16 0.99
C LEU A 20 -16.95 11.01 1.94
N TYR A 21 -17.89 10.11 2.22
CA TYR A 21 -17.62 8.95 3.09
C TYR A 21 -16.65 7.96 2.43
N ARG A 22 -16.77 7.74 1.11
CA ARG A 22 -15.78 6.96 0.34
C ARG A 22 -14.37 7.57 0.46
N PHE A 23 -14.28 8.90 0.40
CA PHE A 23 -13.01 9.62 0.53
C PHE A 23 -12.41 9.47 1.94
N ILE A 24 -13.21 9.66 3.00
CA ILE A 24 -12.77 9.47 4.39
C ILE A 24 -12.29 8.03 4.61
N LEU A 25 -13.00 7.04 4.10
CA LEU A 25 -12.62 5.63 4.21
C LEU A 25 -11.31 5.32 3.47
N ALA A 26 -11.11 5.91 2.30
CA ALA A 26 -9.84 5.80 1.56
C ALA A 26 -8.67 6.37 2.38
N ILE A 27 -8.85 7.48 3.10
CA ILE A 27 -7.85 8.06 3.99
C ILE A 27 -7.57 7.15 5.21
N LEU A 28 -8.61 6.55 5.77
CA LEU A 28 -8.53 5.70 6.96
C LEU A 28 -7.85 4.36 6.68
N THR A 29 -7.92 3.86 5.45
CA THR A 29 -7.36 2.56 5.05
C THR A 29 -5.84 2.43 5.31
N PRO A 30 -4.96 3.35 4.85
CA PRO A 30 -3.53 3.28 5.13
C PRO A 30 -3.17 3.62 6.58
N THR A 31 -4.03 4.29 7.35
CA THR A 31 -3.78 4.54 8.79
C THR A 31 -4.12 3.31 9.64
N LEU A 32 -5.20 2.60 9.32
CA LEU A 32 -5.51 1.30 9.92
C LEU A 32 -4.40 0.28 9.69
N ALA A 33 -3.71 0.36 8.55
CA ALA A 33 -2.54 -0.47 8.25
C ALA A 33 -1.34 -0.21 9.18
N LEU A 34 -1.23 0.99 9.78
CA LEU A 34 -0.07 1.34 10.61
C LEU A 34 0.01 0.51 11.87
N VAL A 35 -1.12 0.24 12.51
CA VAL A 35 -1.19 -0.51 13.77
C VAL A 35 -0.65 -1.94 13.59
N PRO A 36 -1.20 -2.80 12.71
CA PRO A 36 -0.68 -4.15 12.52
C PRO A 36 0.73 -4.14 11.93
N THR A 37 1.06 -3.23 11.01
CA THR A 37 2.41 -3.17 10.43
C THR A 37 3.45 -2.79 11.46
N THR A 38 3.14 -1.87 12.39
CA THR A 38 4.06 -1.48 13.46
C THR A 38 4.20 -2.61 14.47
N ILE A 39 3.11 -3.25 14.90
CA ILE A 39 3.16 -4.40 15.82
C ILE A 39 3.97 -5.54 15.21
N CYS A 40 3.70 -5.96 13.96
CA CYS A 40 4.46 -7.01 13.28
C CYS A 40 5.93 -6.63 13.10
N ARG A 41 6.24 -5.38 12.72
CA ARG A 41 7.63 -4.89 12.60
C ARG A 41 8.35 -4.90 13.94
N HIS A 42 7.63 -4.57 15.03
CA HIS A 42 8.19 -4.63 16.37
C HIS A 42 8.43 -6.07 16.83
N MET A 43 7.51 -7.00 16.56
CA MET A 43 7.71 -8.44 16.80
C MET A 43 8.86 -9.02 15.95
N ALA A 44 9.06 -8.54 14.72
CA ALA A 44 10.16 -8.94 13.83
C ALA A 44 11.55 -8.53 14.35
N LEU A 45 11.62 -7.35 14.95
CA LEU A 45 12.88 -6.71 15.35
C LEU A 45 13.34 -7.13 16.76
N TRP A 46 12.48 -7.78 17.54
CA TRP A 46 12.75 -8.12 18.94
C TRP A 46 12.68 -9.64 19.10
N ARG A 47 13.73 -10.23 19.69
CA ARG A 47 13.88 -11.67 20.02
C ARG A 47 12.90 -12.07 21.11
N THR A 48 11.61 -11.95 20.81
CA THR A 48 10.49 -12.18 21.73
C THR A 48 9.93 -13.59 21.58
N SER A 49 10.38 -14.31 20.56
CA SER A 49 10.04 -15.69 20.36
C SER A 49 11.24 -16.38 19.75
N GLU A 50 11.73 -17.43 20.39
CA GLU A 50 12.65 -18.40 19.77
C GLU A 50 12.04 -19.05 18.51
N ILE A 51 10.76 -18.77 18.20
CA ILE A 51 9.96 -19.38 17.15
C ILE A 51 9.99 -18.59 15.82
N ILE A 52 10.31 -17.28 15.83
CA ILE A 52 10.20 -16.44 14.61
C ILE A 52 11.57 -15.88 14.21
N GLU A 53 12.15 -16.45 13.15
CA GLU A 53 13.32 -15.91 12.48
C GLU A 53 13.03 -14.48 11.99
N PRO A 54 13.95 -13.52 12.20
CA PRO A 54 13.77 -12.12 11.82
C PRO A 54 13.34 -12.02 10.35
N GLU A 55 14.00 -12.75 9.45
CA GLU A 55 13.76 -12.74 8.00
C GLU A 55 12.31 -13.08 7.60
N ARG A 56 11.69 -14.09 8.24
CA ARG A 56 10.30 -14.49 7.97
C ARG A 56 9.31 -13.41 8.41
N SER A 57 9.60 -12.75 9.53
CA SER A 57 8.77 -11.67 10.05
C SER A 57 8.84 -10.42 9.16
N PHE A 58 9.99 -10.12 8.55
CA PHE A 58 10.10 -9.01 7.59
C PHE A 58 9.26 -9.23 6.33
N ALA A 59 9.26 -10.45 5.78
CA ALA A 59 8.42 -10.77 4.63
C ALA A 59 6.93 -10.53 4.96
N LEU A 60 6.48 -11.00 6.13
CA LEU A 60 5.09 -10.84 6.57
C LEU A 60 4.71 -9.36 6.76
N VAL A 61 5.57 -8.56 7.40
CA VAL A 61 5.38 -7.11 7.57
C VAL A 61 5.23 -6.43 6.21
N TYR A 62 6.07 -6.80 5.25
CA TYR A 62 6.04 -6.26 3.91
C TYR A 62 4.75 -6.64 3.18
N PHE A 63 4.34 -7.90 3.20
CA PHE A 63 3.08 -8.36 2.57
C PHE A 63 1.84 -7.68 3.14
N ILE A 64 1.78 -7.50 4.46
CA ILE A 64 0.66 -6.78 5.11
C ILE A 64 0.61 -5.35 4.57
N ARG A 65 1.72 -4.62 4.64
CA ARG A 65 1.78 -3.24 4.15
C ARG A 65 1.43 -3.15 2.66
N ALA A 66 2.00 -4.02 1.84
CA ALA A 66 1.77 -4.08 0.41
C ALA A 66 0.28 -4.29 0.07
N SER A 67 -0.40 -5.16 0.81
CA SER A 67 -1.84 -5.40 0.64
C SER A 67 -2.68 -4.15 0.91
N PHE A 68 -2.40 -3.42 2.00
CA PHE A 68 -3.12 -2.19 2.34
C PHE A 68 -2.84 -1.04 1.36
N ILE A 69 -1.58 -0.91 0.90
CA ILE A 69 -1.23 0.10 -0.11
C ILE A 69 -1.97 -0.17 -1.41
N THR A 70 -2.00 -1.44 -1.84
CA THR A 70 -2.74 -1.86 -3.04
C THR A 70 -4.22 -1.48 -2.92
N LEU A 71 -4.86 -1.79 -1.78
CA LEU A 71 -6.25 -1.42 -1.51
C LEU A 71 -6.48 0.09 -1.66
N TYR A 72 -5.63 0.86 -1.00
CA TYR A 72 -5.68 2.31 -1.03
C TYR A 72 -5.57 2.85 -2.47
N ARG A 73 -4.63 2.32 -3.27
CA ARG A 73 -4.46 2.73 -4.68
C ARG A 73 -5.64 2.36 -5.57
N ILE A 74 -6.32 1.26 -5.28
CA ILE A 74 -7.54 0.85 -5.99
C ILE A 74 -8.68 1.82 -5.66
N MET A 75 -8.90 2.11 -4.38
CA MET A 75 -9.91 3.08 -3.94
C MET A 75 -9.62 4.47 -4.51
N GLN A 76 -8.35 4.89 -4.48
CA GLN A 76 -7.90 6.13 -5.07
C GLN A 76 -8.20 6.21 -6.57
N ALA A 77 -7.96 5.11 -7.30
CA ALA A 77 -8.22 5.02 -8.74
C ALA A 77 -9.72 5.02 -9.08
N ASN A 78 -10.59 4.68 -8.12
CA ASN A 78 -12.03 4.70 -8.28
C ASN A 78 -12.62 6.11 -8.43
N PHE A 79 -11.95 7.15 -7.91
CA PHE A 79 -12.46 8.51 -7.96
C PHE A 79 -12.42 9.10 -9.37
N LYS A 80 -13.59 9.50 -9.91
CA LYS A 80 -13.71 10.19 -11.20
C LYS A 80 -13.13 11.60 -11.17
N ASN A 81 -13.23 12.32 -10.06
CA ASN A 81 -12.66 13.67 -9.96
C ASN A 81 -11.13 13.60 -9.84
N ILE A 82 -10.42 14.28 -10.74
CA ILE A 82 -8.95 14.35 -10.72
C ILE A 82 -8.43 15.08 -9.47
N TRP A 83 -9.15 16.07 -8.96
CA TRP A 83 -8.77 16.80 -7.75
C TRP A 83 -8.77 15.91 -6.51
N LEU A 84 -9.75 15.01 -6.39
CA LEU A 84 -9.77 14.03 -5.30
C LEU A 84 -8.62 13.03 -5.43
N PHE A 85 -8.31 12.61 -6.65
CA PHE A 85 -7.15 11.74 -6.91
C PHE A 85 -5.84 12.42 -6.49
N VAL A 86 -5.64 13.68 -6.88
CA VAL A 86 -4.46 14.49 -6.52
C VAL A 86 -4.39 14.71 -5.02
N GLY A 87 -5.50 15.08 -4.37
CA GLY A 87 -5.58 15.27 -2.92
C GLY A 87 -5.21 14.01 -2.14
N LEU A 88 -5.69 12.84 -2.57
CA LEU A 88 -5.29 11.55 -1.99
C LEU A 88 -3.79 11.29 -2.20
N SER A 89 -3.26 11.49 -3.41
CA SER A 89 -1.81 11.32 -3.68
C SER A 89 -0.96 12.20 -2.78
N LEU A 90 -1.33 13.48 -2.63
CA LEU A 90 -0.64 14.42 -1.74
C LEU A 90 -0.70 13.95 -0.29
N LEU A 91 -1.88 13.56 0.19
CA LEU A 91 -2.04 13.09 1.57
C LEU A 91 -1.24 11.82 1.85
N SER A 92 -1.20 10.88 0.91
CA SER A 92 -0.37 9.68 1.01
C SER A 92 1.12 10.05 1.08
N GLY A 93 1.58 10.95 0.21
CA GLY A 93 2.94 11.46 0.20
C GLY A 93 3.34 12.15 1.51
N VAL A 94 2.50 13.09 1.99
CA VAL A 94 2.68 13.78 3.28
C VAL A 94 2.68 12.78 4.44
N SER A 95 1.78 11.79 4.43
CA SER A 95 1.73 10.74 5.45
C SER A 95 3.01 9.89 5.45
N SER A 96 3.56 9.57 4.27
CA SER A 96 4.82 8.83 4.13
C SER A 96 6.01 9.64 4.66
N LEU A 97 6.03 10.93 4.34
CA LEU A 97 7.04 11.87 4.85
C LEU A 97 6.97 12.00 6.37
N LEU A 98 5.77 12.20 6.93
CA LEU A 98 5.56 12.31 8.38
C LEU A 98 5.94 11.02 9.10
N LYS A 99 5.61 9.85 8.52
CA LYS A 99 6.05 8.54 9.04
C LYS A 99 7.56 8.43 9.09
N THR A 100 8.26 8.98 8.10
CA THR A 100 9.72 9.01 8.06
C THR A 100 10.30 9.98 9.08
N ALA A 101 9.73 11.19 9.19
CA ALA A 101 10.16 12.21 10.14
C ALA A 101 9.98 11.74 11.60
N THR A 102 8.89 11.02 11.90
CA THR A 102 8.53 10.58 13.26
C THR A 102 9.14 9.24 13.69
N VAL A 103 9.99 8.60 12.87
CA VAL A 103 10.61 7.30 13.21
C VAL A 103 11.31 7.35 14.56
N GLY A 104 12.10 8.38 14.84
CA GLY A 104 12.81 8.52 16.11
C GLY A 104 11.89 8.68 17.33
N ILE A 105 10.77 9.42 17.18
CA ILE A 105 9.77 9.56 18.24
C ILE A 105 9.09 8.22 18.50
N ARG A 106 8.70 7.50 17.45
CA ARG A 106 8.07 6.20 17.55
C ARG A 106 8.96 5.19 18.26
N GLU A 107 10.25 5.13 17.91
CA GLU A 107 11.22 4.25 18.58
C GLU A 107 11.31 4.55 20.09
N LYS A 108 11.31 5.84 20.50
CA LYS A 108 11.32 6.26 21.91
C LYS A 108 10.01 5.90 22.64
N VAL A 109 8.85 6.13 22.01
CA VAL A 109 7.53 5.81 22.58
C VAL A 109 7.42 4.31 22.83
N TRP A 110 7.78 3.48 21.86
CA TRP A 110 7.77 2.03 22.04
C TRP A 110 8.75 1.56 23.10
N ALA A 111 9.95 2.15 23.18
CA ALA A 111 10.88 1.85 24.27
C ALA A 111 10.30 2.21 25.66
N ARG A 112 9.40 3.21 25.75
CA ARG A 112 8.67 3.53 26.98
C ARG A 112 7.54 2.52 27.25
N VAL A 113 6.72 2.21 26.25
CA VAL A 113 5.62 1.23 26.36
C VAL A 113 6.16 -0.14 26.77
N ILE A 114 7.29 -0.57 26.20
CA ILE A 114 7.91 -1.85 26.54
C ILE A 114 8.51 -1.83 27.95
N ARG A 115 9.14 -0.73 28.37
CA ARG A 115 9.58 -0.60 29.78
C ARG A 115 8.40 -0.71 30.74
N PHE A 116 7.23 -0.25 30.34
CA PHE A 116 6.00 -0.40 31.12
C PHE A 116 5.49 -1.85 31.11
N LEU A 117 5.42 -2.50 29.94
CA LEU A 117 5.01 -3.91 29.79
C LEU A 117 5.96 -4.89 30.51
N ASN A 118 7.27 -4.67 30.45
CA ASN A 118 8.26 -5.47 31.18
C ASN A 118 8.14 -5.32 32.71
N ARG A 119 7.48 -4.26 33.21
CA ARG A 119 7.16 -4.13 34.63
C ARG A 119 5.90 -4.89 35.03
N THR A 120 5.02 -5.21 34.07
CA THR A 120 3.71 -5.84 34.32
C THR A 120 3.64 -7.31 33.90
N CYS A 121 4.45 -7.75 32.93
CA CYS A 121 4.44 -9.13 32.41
C CYS A 121 5.74 -9.88 32.74
N CYS A 122 5.63 -11.20 32.94
CA CYS A 122 6.73 -12.09 33.32
C CYS A 122 7.77 -12.36 32.22
N THR A 123 7.51 -11.97 30.97
CA THR A 123 8.44 -12.21 29.84
C THR A 123 9.34 -11.00 29.68
N ARG A 124 10.65 -11.12 29.94
CA ARG A 124 11.61 -10.03 29.71
C ARG A 124 11.80 -9.81 28.21
N LEU A 125 11.14 -8.79 27.64
CA LEU A 125 11.44 -8.34 26.28
C LEU A 125 12.81 -7.66 26.28
N HIS A 126 13.81 -8.29 25.65
CA HIS A 126 15.11 -7.68 25.41
C HIS A 126 15.14 -6.87 24.12
N HIS A 127 15.49 -5.59 24.25
CA HIS A 127 15.74 -4.70 23.12
C HIS A 127 17.02 -5.13 22.40
N LEU A 128 16.92 -5.67 21.17
CA LEU A 128 18.12 -5.86 20.35
C LEU A 128 18.69 -4.51 19.94
N PRO A 129 20.00 -4.27 20.07
CA PRO A 129 20.60 -3.04 19.59
C PRO A 129 20.40 -2.94 18.07
N GLY A 130 19.60 -1.96 17.64
CA GLY A 130 19.30 -1.65 16.23
C GLY A 130 20.51 -1.17 15.40
N TYR A 131 21.72 -1.31 15.94
CA TYR A 131 22.98 -0.86 15.37
C TYR A 131 23.77 -1.96 14.67
N THR A 132 23.33 -3.23 14.73
CA THR A 132 24.02 -4.30 14.01
C THR A 132 23.92 -4.11 12.49
N ALA A 133 24.99 -4.44 11.77
CA ALA A 133 25.08 -4.25 10.33
C ALA A 133 23.94 -4.96 9.57
N HIS A 134 23.54 -6.15 10.04
CA HIS A 134 22.42 -6.90 9.48
C HIS A 134 21.09 -6.15 9.61
N HIS A 135 20.77 -5.59 10.78
CA HIS A 135 19.53 -4.85 10.99
C HIS A 135 19.48 -3.54 10.18
N ARG A 136 20.61 -2.82 10.06
CA ARG A 136 20.69 -1.63 9.21
C ARG A 136 20.46 -1.95 7.74
N ARG A 137 21.01 -3.07 7.26
CA ARG A 137 20.77 -3.57 5.90
C ARG A 137 19.30 -3.92 5.68
N LEU A 138 18.70 -4.66 6.60
CA LEU A 138 17.31 -5.10 6.51
C LEU A 138 16.31 -3.93 6.57
N LYS A 139 16.63 -2.90 7.36
CA LYS A 139 15.91 -1.62 7.36
C LYS A 139 16.00 -0.97 5.98
N ALA A 140 17.20 -0.90 5.39
CA ALA A 140 17.38 -0.34 4.03
C ALA A 140 16.61 -1.15 2.98
N ASP A 141 16.70 -2.49 2.99
CA ASP A 141 16.01 -3.39 2.07
C ASP A 141 14.48 -3.17 2.11
N THR A 142 13.92 -3.07 3.33
CA THR A 142 12.48 -2.83 3.55
C THR A 142 12.05 -1.47 3.01
N GLU A 143 12.82 -0.41 3.29
CA GLU A 143 12.47 0.93 2.81
C GLU A 143 12.56 1.03 1.28
N ILE A 144 13.56 0.38 0.65
CA ILE A 144 13.69 0.29 -0.81
C ILE A 144 12.48 -0.44 -1.41
N GLN A 145 12.09 -1.58 -0.83
CA GLN A 145 10.94 -2.34 -1.31
C GLN A 145 9.65 -1.52 -1.18
N ASN A 146 9.44 -0.83 -0.06
CA ASN A 146 8.25 0.00 0.16
C ASN A 146 8.12 1.12 -0.88
N ILE A 147 9.18 1.90 -1.11
CA ILE A 147 9.17 3.01 -2.10
C ILE A 147 8.79 2.48 -3.49
N ARG A 148 9.38 1.33 -3.87
CA ARG A 148 9.13 0.71 -5.18
C ARG A 148 7.72 0.19 -5.32
N PHE A 149 7.23 -0.48 -4.28
CA PHE A 149 5.89 -1.03 -4.26
C PHE A 149 4.82 0.06 -4.34
N GLU A 150 5.03 1.22 -3.70
CA GLU A 150 4.12 2.37 -3.76
C GLU A 150 3.94 2.90 -5.20
N ASN A 151 5.01 2.91 -6.00
CA ASN A 151 4.96 3.29 -7.42
C ASN A 151 4.31 2.21 -8.28
N TYR A 152 4.67 0.94 -8.08
CA TYR A 152 4.10 -0.17 -8.86
C TYR A 152 2.61 -0.35 -8.61
N SER A 153 2.15 -0.21 -7.36
CA SER A 153 0.72 -0.30 -7.03
C SER A 153 -0.10 0.85 -7.63
N LEU A 154 0.48 2.04 -7.79
CA LEU A 154 -0.16 3.17 -8.47
C LEU A 154 -0.34 2.91 -9.96
N ILE A 155 0.72 2.46 -10.64
CA ILE A 155 0.65 2.09 -12.06
C ILE A 155 -0.36 0.96 -12.23
N LEU A 156 -0.27 -0.07 -11.39
CA LEU A 156 -1.13 -1.24 -11.44
C LEU A 156 -2.61 -0.90 -11.30
N SER A 157 -2.99 -0.04 -10.34
CA SER A 157 -4.39 0.30 -10.13
C SER A 157 -5.01 1.02 -11.33
N GLN A 158 -4.22 1.85 -12.02
CA GLN A 158 -4.65 2.53 -13.24
C GLN A 158 -4.67 1.58 -14.45
N SER A 159 -3.66 0.73 -14.61
CA SER A 159 -3.64 -0.32 -15.64
C SER A 159 -4.83 -1.26 -15.52
N TYR A 160 -5.25 -1.61 -14.31
CA TYR A 160 -6.40 -2.46 -14.08
C TYR A 160 -7.71 -1.81 -14.54
N ILE A 161 -7.89 -0.50 -14.32
CA ILE A 161 -9.04 0.25 -14.84
C ILE A 161 -9.05 0.21 -16.36
N ILE A 162 -7.91 0.49 -17.01
CA ILE A 162 -7.80 0.46 -18.47
C ILE A 162 -8.20 -0.92 -18.99
N LEU A 163 -7.62 -1.99 -18.43
CA LEU A 163 -7.89 -3.36 -18.85
C LEU A 163 -9.36 -3.75 -18.65
N TYR A 164 -9.94 -3.42 -17.50
CA TYR A 164 -11.34 -3.68 -17.20
C TYR A 164 -12.26 -2.93 -18.19
N THR A 165 -11.97 -1.67 -18.47
CA THR A 165 -12.79 -0.85 -19.37
C THR A 165 -12.74 -1.33 -20.82
N ILE A 166 -11.55 -1.65 -21.35
CA ILE A 166 -11.39 -2.15 -22.73
C ILE A 166 -12.03 -3.52 -22.92
N THR A 167 -11.98 -4.37 -21.88
CA THR A 167 -12.54 -5.74 -21.96
C THR A 167 -14.07 -5.74 -21.91
N ASN A 168 -14.69 -4.82 -21.15
CA ASN A 168 -16.14 -4.87 -20.86
C ASN A 168 -16.98 -3.88 -21.69
N PHE A 169 -16.41 -2.77 -22.18
CA PHE A 169 -17.18 -1.69 -22.82
C PHE A 169 -16.66 -1.35 -24.23
N HIS A 170 -17.57 -0.99 -25.13
CA HIS A 170 -17.29 -0.37 -26.41
C HIS A 170 -17.12 1.14 -26.21
N LEU A 171 -15.90 1.58 -25.91
CA LEU A 171 -15.56 2.99 -25.78
C LEU A 171 -14.53 3.39 -26.81
N SER A 172 -14.40 4.70 -27.06
CA SER A 172 -13.19 5.25 -27.67
C SER A 172 -12.02 4.98 -26.71
N ASP A 173 -11.32 3.88 -26.96
CA ASP A 173 -10.23 3.33 -26.13
C ASP A 173 -9.21 4.39 -25.72
N TRP A 174 -8.99 5.38 -26.59
CA TRP A 174 -7.99 6.43 -26.39
C TRP A 174 -8.30 7.41 -25.26
N SER A 175 -9.57 7.77 -25.06
CA SER A 175 -9.97 8.79 -24.07
C SER A 175 -9.71 8.32 -22.63
N VAL A 176 -10.01 7.05 -22.34
CA VAL A 176 -9.79 6.41 -21.04
C VAL A 176 -8.30 6.21 -20.80
N VAL A 177 -7.57 5.71 -21.80
CA VAL A 177 -6.11 5.54 -21.73
C VAL A 177 -5.43 6.89 -21.43
N LYS A 178 -5.79 7.97 -22.14
CA LYS A 178 -5.24 9.31 -21.91
C LYS A 178 -5.53 9.83 -20.51
N SER A 179 -6.74 9.62 -20.00
CA SER A 179 -7.14 10.03 -18.64
C SER A 179 -6.33 9.27 -17.57
N SER A 180 -6.20 7.96 -17.72
CA SER A 180 -5.40 7.12 -16.81
C SER A 180 -3.92 7.45 -16.88
N LEU A 181 -3.35 7.68 -18.06
CA LEU A 181 -1.95 8.10 -18.22
C LEU A 181 -1.68 9.44 -17.54
N THR A 182 -2.59 10.41 -17.66
CA THR A 182 -2.49 11.70 -16.97
C THR A 182 -2.46 11.50 -15.44
N ARG A 183 -3.31 10.63 -14.89
CA ARG A 183 -3.32 10.30 -13.45
C ARG A 183 -2.05 9.58 -13.01
N ILE A 184 -1.54 8.65 -13.82
CA ILE A 184 -0.26 7.97 -13.56
C ILE A 184 0.85 9.01 -13.50
N ALA A 185 0.94 9.90 -14.50
CA ALA A 185 1.98 10.93 -14.56
C ALA A 185 1.95 11.86 -13.34
N ILE A 186 0.78 12.44 -13.02
CA ILE A 186 0.63 13.32 -11.86
C ILE A 186 0.95 12.58 -10.56
N GLY A 187 0.44 11.36 -10.41
CA GLY A 187 0.69 10.52 -9.23
C GLY A 187 2.17 10.20 -9.05
N LEU A 188 2.87 9.83 -10.13
CA LEU A 188 4.30 9.53 -10.12
C LEU A 188 5.15 10.77 -9.80
N VAL A 189 4.79 11.95 -10.31
CA VAL A 189 5.50 13.20 -9.98
C VAL A 189 5.37 13.52 -8.50
N ILE A 190 4.15 13.43 -7.94
CA ILE A 190 3.91 13.66 -6.52
C ILE A 190 4.71 12.65 -5.67
N GLU A 191 4.59 11.36 -5.99
CA GLU A 191 5.30 10.29 -5.28
C GLU A 191 6.82 10.47 -5.39
N PHE A 192 7.34 10.88 -6.55
CA PHE A 192 8.77 11.13 -6.74
C PHE A 192 9.27 12.22 -5.77
N VAL A 193 8.57 13.35 -5.67
CA VAL A 193 8.94 14.45 -4.77
C VAL A 193 8.97 13.99 -3.30
N PHE A 194 7.91 13.32 -2.84
CA PHE A 194 7.83 12.87 -1.44
C PHE A 194 8.80 11.72 -1.14
N ASN A 195 9.04 10.81 -2.08
CA ASN A 195 10.01 9.72 -1.94
C ASN A 195 11.44 10.26 -1.93
N PHE A 196 11.74 11.28 -2.73
CA PHE A 196 13.02 11.97 -2.70
C PHE A 196 13.28 12.58 -1.32
N LEU A 197 12.32 13.38 -0.82
CA LEU A 197 12.46 14.04 0.49
C LEU A 197 12.53 13.02 1.65
N SER A 198 11.71 11.97 1.61
CA SER A 198 11.75 10.89 2.62
C SER A 198 13.08 10.14 2.58
N THR A 199 13.63 9.87 1.40
CA THR A 199 14.92 9.20 1.24
C THR A 199 16.06 10.07 1.74
N PHE A 200 16.00 11.38 1.49
CA PHE A 200 16.96 12.35 2.00
C PHE A 200 17.01 12.32 3.54
N ILE A 201 15.85 12.40 4.21
CA ILE A 201 15.76 12.29 5.68
C ILE A 201 16.33 10.95 6.17
N ARG A 202 16.04 9.84 5.50
CA ARG A 202 16.54 8.51 5.89
C ARG A 202 18.05 8.38 5.81
N ILE A 203 18.66 8.97 4.78
CA ILE A 203 20.11 8.92 4.58
C ILE A 203 20.81 9.85 5.58
N HIS A 204 20.39 11.10 5.66
CA HIS A 204 21.10 12.11 6.45
C HIS A 204 20.78 12.05 7.95
N TRP A 205 19.51 11.86 8.32
CA TRP A 205 19.10 11.90 9.73
C TRP A 205 19.19 10.53 10.42
N TYR A 206 18.83 9.47 9.71
CA TYR A 206 18.77 8.12 10.27
C TYR A 206 19.95 7.23 9.87
N ASN A 207 20.88 7.75 9.04
CA ASN A 207 22.06 7.04 8.56
C ASN A 207 21.71 5.65 8.00
N ILE A 208 20.65 5.53 7.20
CA ILE A 208 20.26 4.27 6.58
C ILE A 208 21.02 4.13 5.24
N PRO A 209 21.74 3.02 4.99
CA PRO A 209 22.61 2.86 3.82
C PRO A 209 21.83 2.52 2.53
N ILE A 210 20.77 3.28 2.22
CA ILE A 210 19.86 3.02 1.09
C ILE A 210 20.61 3.04 -0.24
N THR A 211 21.42 4.07 -0.49
CA THR A 211 22.16 4.26 -1.75
C THR A 211 23.14 3.12 -2.03
N ARG A 212 23.88 2.70 -1.00
CA ARG A 212 24.85 1.60 -1.07
C ARG A 212 24.17 0.26 -1.37
N VAL A 213 23.08 -0.04 -0.67
CA VAL A 213 22.33 -1.29 -0.86
C VAL A 213 21.69 -1.31 -2.25
N TRP A 214 21.09 -0.19 -2.67
CA TRP A 214 20.47 -0.07 -3.98
C TRP A 214 21.47 -0.31 -5.12
N SER A 215 22.61 0.39 -5.11
CA SER A 215 23.65 0.24 -6.14
C SER A 215 24.08 -1.23 -6.33
N LYS A 216 24.21 -1.98 -5.22
CA LYS A 216 24.67 -3.37 -5.27
C LYS A 216 23.57 -4.40 -5.58
N TYR A 217 22.33 -4.18 -5.12
CA TYR A 217 21.29 -5.21 -5.11
C TYR A 217 19.98 -4.80 -5.82
N TRP A 218 19.95 -3.70 -6.57
CA TRP A 218 18.74 -3.19 -7.22
C TRP A 218 17.98 -4.25 -8.03
N LYS A 219 18.68 -5.12 -8.79
CA LYS A 219 18.07 -6.19 -9.60
C LYS A 219 17.22 -7.14 -8.77
N ARG A 220 17.76 -7.59 -7.63
CA ARG A 220 17.05 -8.47 -6.69
C ARG A 220 15.81 -7.80 -6.13
N HIS A 221 15.88 -6.50 -5.81
CA HIS A 221 14.71 -5.74 -5.38
C HIS A 221 13.67 -5.56 -6.48
N VAL A 222 14.06 -5.52 -7.78
CA VAL A 222 13.10 -5.41 -8.89
C VAL A 222 12.30 -6.70 -8.93
N LEU A 223 13.03 -7.82 -9.00
CA LEU A 223 12.46 -9.15 -9.14
C LEU A 223 11.51 -9.48 -7.97
N ALA A 224 11.96 -9.24 -6.73
CA ALA A 224 11.14 -9.49 -5.55
C ALA A 224 9.84 -8.67 -5.54
N ASN A 225 9.91 -7.39 -5.93
CA ASN A 225 8.71 -6.56 -6.07
C ASN A 225 7.79 -7.07 -7.18
N GLY A 226 8.34 -7.47 -8.32
CA GLY A 226 7.58 -8.04 -9.44
C GLY A 226 6.80 -9.30 -9.03
N ILE A 227 7.45 -10.22 -8.31
CA ILE A 227 6.81 -11.44 -7.79
C ILE A 227 5.68 -11.08 -6.83
N VAL A 228 5.93 -10.17 -5.89
CA VAL A 228 4.90 -9.77 -4.90
C VAL A 228 3.71 -9.11 -5.59
N VAL A 229 3.96 -8.22 -6.56
CA VAL A 229 2.90 -7.61 -7.36
C VAL A 229 2.09 -8.67 -8.10
N ALA A 230 2.75 -9.63 -8.75
CA ALA A 230 2.06 -10.72 -9.45
C ALA A 230 1.17 -11.55 -8.51
N VAL A 231 1.71 -11.95 -7.35
CA VAL A 231 0.94 -12.68 -6.32
C VAL A 231 -0.27 -11.87 -5.84
N LEU A 232 -0.08 -10.57 -5.59
CA LEU A 232 -1.17 -9.69 -5.15
C LEU A 232 -2.25 -9.53 -6.22
N ILE A 233 -1.89 -9.41 -7.50
CA ILE A 233 -2.85 -9.36 -8.60
C ILE A 233 -3.66 -10.65 -8.64
N CYS A 234 -3.00 -11.81 -8.71
CA CYS A 234 -3.66 -13.10 -8.77
C CYS A 234 -4.60 -13.31 -7.58
N TYR A 235 -4.17 -12.90 -6.38
CA TYR A 235 -4.96 -13.06 -5.16
C TYR A 235 -6.15 -12.09 -5.06
N PHE A 236 -5.94 -10.82 -5.40
CA PHE A 236 -6.94 -9.76 -5.23
C PHE A 236 -7.82 -9.49 -6.47
N THR A 237 -7.68 -10.25 -7.56
CA THR A 237 -8.45 -10.06 -8.80
C THR A 237 -9.96 -9.98 -8.56
N LYS A 238 -10.53 -10.89 -7.76
CA LYS A 238 -11.98 -10.90 -7.47
C LYS A 238 -12.49 -9.63 -6.76
N PRO A 239 -11.94 -9.25 -5.59
CA PRO A 239 -12.36 -8.02 -4.92
C PRO A 239 -11.98 -6.74 -5.69
N LEU A 240 -10.89 -6.76 -6.46
CA LEU A 240 -10.57 -5.70 -7.42
C LEU A 240 -11.72 -5.46 -8.40
N LEU A 241 -12.20 -6.54 -9.04
CA LEU A 241 -13.30 -6.48 -10.00
C LEU A 241 -14.57 -5.91 -9.37
N ALA A 242 -14.91 -6.33 -8.14
CA ALA A 242 -16.12 -5.89 -7.45
C ALA A 242 -16.17 -4.38 -7.17
N VAL A 243 -15.03 -3.75 -6.83
CA VAL A 243 -14.97 -2.28 -6.62
C VAL A 243 -15.22 -1.53 -7.93
N PHE A 244 -14.71 -2.05 -9.04
CA PHE A 244 -14.92 -1.42 -10.34
C PHE A 244 -16.33 -1.66 -10.88
N GLN A 245 -16.89 -2.86 -10.71
CA GLN A 245 -18.29 -3.15 -11.05
C GLN A 245 -19.24 -2.16 -10.36
N ASP A 246 -19.08 -1.96 -9.05
CA ASP A 246 -19.87 -0.99 -8.27
C ASP A 246 -19.82 0.42 -8.87
N ARG A 247 -18.62 0.87 -9.26
CA ARG A 247 -18.40 2.16 -9.91
C ARG A 247 -19.26 2.31 -11.16
N PHE A 248 -19.29 1.30 -12.02
CA PHE A 248 -20.01 1.37 -13.29
C PHE A 248 -21.53 1.22 -13.12
N HIS A 249 -21.99 0.41 -12.16
CA HIS A 249 -23.42 0.32 -11.82
C HIS A 249 -23.99 1.65 -11.30
N HIS A 250 -23.30 2.33 -10.37
CA HIS A 250 -23.76 3.62 -9.82
C HIS A 250 -23.57 4.80 -10.77
N SER A 251 -22.74 4.65 -11.79
CA SER A 251 -22.42 5.73 -12.73
C SER A 251 -23.43 5.93 -13.84
N GLY A 252 -24.52 5.16 -13.86
CA GLY A 252 -25.43 5.06 -14.99
C GLY A 252 -24.74 4.33 -16.14
N ALA A 253 -25.12 3.06 -16.35
CA ALA A 253 -24.70 2.28 -17.51
C ALA A 253 -25.17 2.88 -18.86
N GLU A 254 -25.97 3.95 -18.83
CA GLU A 254 -26.59 4.58 -20.01
C GLU A 254 -25.59 5.11 -21.05
N ASN A 255 -24.34 5.45 -20.67
CA ASN A 255 -23.34 5.96 -21.62
C ASN A 255 -22.33 4.92 -22.11
N TYR A 256 -22.43 3.67 -21.67
CA TYR A 256 -21.45 2.63 -21.97
C TYR A 256 -22.12 1.44 -22.64
N THR A 257 -21.90 1.28 -23.94
CA THR A 257 -22.36 0.08 -24.66
C THR A 257 -21.52 -1.11 -24.21
N ILE A 258 -22.17 -2.08 -23.58
CA ILE A 258 -21.51 -3.29 -23.06
C ILE A 258 -21.06 -4.14 -24.26
N ARG A 259 -19.78 -4.53 -24.28
CA ARG A 259 -19.19 -5.34 -25.37
C ARG A 259 -19.53 -6.81 -25.28
N ASN A 260 -19.82 -7.30 -24.08
CA ASN A 260 -20.17 -8.70 -23.80
C ASN A 260 -21.54 -8.79 -23.14
N CYS A 261 -22.52 -9.35 -23.84
CA CYS A 261 -23.88 -9.59 -23.31
C CYS A 261 -23.94 -10.69 -22.23
N THR A 262 -22.82 -11.26 -21.82
CA THR A 262 -22.75 -12.11 -20.64
C THR A 262 -22.57 -11.22 -19.41
N LEU A 263 -23.67 -10.92 -18.72
CA LEU A 263 -23.66 -10.41 -17.35
C LEU A 263 -22.59 -11.17 -16.54
N PRO A 264 -21.59 -10.50 -15.94
CA PRO A 264 -20.60 -11.20 -15.14
C PRO A 264 -21.25 -11.60 -13.81
N TYR A 265 -21.82 -12.80 -13.79
CA TYR A 265 -22.23 -13.57 -12.60
C TYR A 265 -23.16 -12.84 -11.61
N GLU A 266 -24.48 -12.87 -11.87
CA GLU A 266 -25.54 -12.46 -10.93
C GLU A 266 -25.68 -13.34 -9.67
N ASN A 267 -24.93 -14.43 -9.52
CA ASN A 267 -25.15 -15.43 -8.46
C ASN A 267 -24.07 -15.44 -7.37
N TRP A 268 -23.86 -14.32 -6.64
CA TRP A 268 -23.08 -14.38 -5.38
C TRP A 268 -23.63 -13.41 -4.33
N ARG A 269 -24.79 -13.76 -3.74
CA ARG A 269 -25.22 -13.27 -2.41
C ARG A 269 -24.36 -13.87 -1.30
#